data_AF-A0A958H3E5-F1
#
_entry.id   AF-A0A958H3E5-F1
#
_cell.length_a   1.000
_cell.length_b   1.000
_cell.length_c   1.000
_cell.angle_alpha   90.00
_cell.angle_beta   90.00
_cell.angle_gamma   90.00
#
_symmetry.space_group_name_H-M   'P 1'
#
loop_
_entity.id
_entity.type
_entity.pdbx_description
1 polymer ?
#
loop_
_entity_poly.entity_id
_entity_poly.type
_entity_poly.pdbx_seq_one_letter_code
_entity_poly.pdbx_strand_id
1 'polypeptide(L)'
;MLTLTENQRTTLKIIQEIQQEASIDVVEDTQLAERTGVTANTVQSSLEALAEAGYVELEKVDALSGTRYLVSLTEIGQAAV
;
A
#
# COMPACT_ATOMS: atom_id res chain seq x y z
N MET A 1 -18.59 0.13 -10.12
CA MET A 1 -17.74 0.02 -8.91
C MET A 1 -16.78 -1.11 -9.14
N LEU A 2 -15.46 -0.86 -9.12
CA LEU A 2 -14.48 -1.93 -9.00
C LEU A 2 -14.63 -2.52 -7.59
N THR A 3 -14.93 -3.81 -7.51
CA THR A 3 -15.02 -4.49 -6.21
C THR A 3 -13.60 -4.79 -5.74
N LEU A 4 -13.16 -4.12 -4.69
CA LEU A 4 -11.89 -4.45 -4.03
C LEU A 4 -11.92 -5.90 -3.54
N THR A 5 -10.84 -6.62 -3.84
CA THR A 5 -10.58 -7.95 -3.25
C THR A 5 -10.32 -7.83 -1.75
N GLU A 6 -10.42 -8.94 -1.03
CA GLU A 6 -10.12 -8.98 0.41
C GLU A 6 -8.68 -8.55 0.69
N ASN A 7 -7.73 -9.01 -0.12
CA ASN A 7 -6.31 -8.62 0.00
C ASN A 7 -6.09 -7.12 -0.20
N GLN A 8 -6.78 -6.51 -1.16
CA GLN A 8 -6.70 -5.06 -1.41
C GLN A 8 -7.30 -4.25 -0.25
N ARG A 9 -8.46 -4.66 0.28
CA ARG A 9 -9.04 -4.02 1.48
C ARG A 9 -8.11 -4.11 2.69
N THR A 10 -7.57 -5.31 2.95
CA THR A 10 -6.61 -5.52 4.04
C THR A 10 -5.35 -4.67 3.85
N THR A 11 -4.84 -4.55 2.62
CA THR A 11 -3.69 -3.71 2.30
C THR A 11 -3.98 -2.23 2.60
N LEU A 12 -5.11 -1.69 2.13
CA LEU A 12 -5.51 -0.30 2.42
C LEU A 12 -5.65 -0.04 3.93
N LYS A 13 -6.28 -0.96 4.65
CA LYS A 13 -6.44 -0.86 6.10
C LYS A 13 -5.09 -0.82 6.83
N ILE A 14 -4.16 -1.69 6.45
CA ILE A 14 -2.83 -1.73 7.08
C ILE A 14 -2.02 -0.48 6.75
N ILE A 15 -2.12 0.06 5.53
CA ILE A 15 -1.50 1.36 5.20
C ILE A 15 -2.02 2.43 6.16
N GLN A 16 -3.35 2.51 6.33
CA GLN A 16 -3.97 3.50 7.22
C GLN A 16 -3.57 3.31 8.69
N GLU A 17 -3.44 2.07 9.17
CA GLU A 17 -2.99 1.75 10.52
C GLU A 17 -1.54 2.20 10.74
N ILE A 18 -0.63 1.89 9.80
CA ILE A 18 0.79 2.30 9.91
C ILE A 18 0.91 3.83 9.91
N GLN A 19 0.21 4.51 9.00
CA GLN A 19 0.23 5.97 8.91
C GLN A 19 -0.23 6.63 10.23
N GLN A 20 -1.30 6.10 10.84
CA GLN A 20 -1.81 6.60 12.13
C GLN A 20 -0.87 6.29 13.30
N GLU A 21 -0.35 5.05 13.39
CA GLU A 21 0.54 4.64 14.48
C GLU A 21 1.85 5.43 14.48
N ALA A 22 2.44 5.64 13.30
CA ALA A 22 3.73 6.31 13.16
C ALA A 22 3.62 7.82 12.91
N SER A 23 2.40 8.35 12.70
CA SER A 23 2.17 9.73 12.27
C SER A 23 2.98 10.10 11.02
N ILE A 24 2.95 9.20 10.01
CA ILE A 24 3.65 9.35 8.73
C ILE A 24 2.66 9.33 7.57
N ASP A 25 2.99 9.99 6.47
CA ASP A 25 2.15 10.03 5.27
C ASP A 25 2.52 8.99 4.21
N VAL A 26 3.68 8.33 4.37
CA VAL A 26 4.26 7.42 3.39
C VAL A 26 4.65 6.11 4.07
N VAL A 27 4.29 4.98 3.47
CA VAL A 27 4.59 3.64 3.97
C VAL A 27 5.42 2.86 2.95
N GLU A 28 6.43 2.13 3.41
CA GLU A 28 7.22 1.24 2.54
C GLU A 28 6.49 -0.10 2.28
N ASP A 29 6.56 -0.60 1.06
CA ASP A 29 6.05 -1.93 0.68
C ASP A 29 6.62 -3.08 1.51
N THR A 30 7.85 -2.96 1.97
CA THR A 30 8.48 -3.92 2.90
C THR A 30 7.80 -3.95 4.27
N GLN A 31 7.43 -2.79 4.82
CA GLN A 31 6.67 -2.71 6.08
C GLN A 31 5.27 -3.30 5.93
N LEU A 32 4.64 -3.09 4.78
CA LEU A 32 3.36 -3.72 4.44
C LEU A 32 3.48 -5.24 4.35
N ALA A 33 4.54 -5.75 3.71
CA ALA A 33 4.80 -7.18 3.61
C ALA A 33 4.99 -7.83 5.00
N GLU A 34 5.75 -7.17 5.87
CA GLU A 34 5.94 -7.62 7.26
C GLU A 34 4.63 -7.64 8.06
N ARG A 35 3.78 -6.61 7.94
CA ARG A 35 2.51 -6.52 8.68
C ARG A 35 1.41 -7.44 8.15
N THR A 36 1.35 -7.62 6.84
CA THR A 36 0.38 -8.52 6.18
C THR A 36 0.79 -9.99 6.28
N GLY A 37 2.08 -10.27 6.52
CA GLY A 37 2.63 -11.63 6.46
C GLY A 37 2.71 -12.20 5.04
N VAL A 38 2.50 -11.38 4.00
CA VAL A 38 2.61 -11.80 2.60
C VAL A 38 3.96 -11.40 2.00
N THR A 39 4.30 -11.95 0.84
CA THR A 39 5.55 -11.59 0.15
C THR A 39 5.49 -10.17 -0.42
N ALA A 40 6.64 -9.50 -0.51
CA ALA A 40 6.74 -8.17 -1.13
C ALA A 40 6.13 -8.13 -2.54
N ASN A 41 6.34 -9.16 -3.37
CA ASN A 41 5.73 -9.25 -4.70
C ASN A 41 4.19 -9.24 -4.66
N THR A 42 3.58 -9.86 -3.65
CA THR A 42 2.11 -9.89 -3.49
C THR A 42 1.58 -8.52 -3.07
N VAL A 43 2.30 -7.85 -2.16
CA VAL A 43 2.00 -6.46 -1.77
C VAL A 43 2.12 -5.53 -2.97
N GLN A 44 3.23 -5.59 -3.70
CA GLN A 44 3.47 -4.77 -4.89
C GLN A 44 2.38 -4.93 -5.93
N SER A 45 1.98 -6.16 -6.25
CA SER A 45 0.87 -6.40 -7.19
C SER A 45 -0.46 -5.84 -6.68
N SER A 46 -0.71 -5.91 -5.36
CA SER A 46 -1.91 -5.31 -4.76
C SER A 46 -1.88 -3.79 -4.80
N LEU A 47 -0.72 -3.20 -4.53
CA LEU A 47 -0.46 -1.77 -4.58
C LEU A 47 -0.63 -1.21 -5.99
N GLU A 48 -0.07 -1.88 -7.01
CA GLU A 48 -0.22 -1.48 -8.41
C GLU A 48 -1.70 -1.46 -8.81
N ALA A 49 -2.46 -2.49 -8.45
CA ALA A 49 -3.89 -2.54 -8.72
C ALA A 49 -4.69 -1.45 -7.96
N LEU A 50 -4.28 -1.14 -6.72
CA LEU A 50 -4.89 -0.06 -5.93
C LEU A 50 -4.56 1.33 -6.51
N ALA A 51 -3.35 1.49 -7.06
CA ALA A 51 -2.91 2.72 -7.71
C ALA A 51 -3.63 2.97 -9.03
N GLU A 52 -3.76 1.93 -9.87
CA GLU A 52 -4.58 1.98 -11.09
C GLU A 52 -6.04 2.35 -10.80
N ALA A 53 -6.56 1.90 -9.65
CA ALA A 53 -7.90 2.23 -9.20
C ALA A 53 -8.00 3.57 -8.43
N GLY A 54 -6.88 4.27 -8.22
CA GLY A 54 -6.83 5.60 -7.61
C GLY A 54 -6.92 5.64 -6.08
N TYR A 55 -6.76 4.50 -5.38
CA TYR A 55 -6.81 4.45 -3.92
C TYR A 55 -5.46 4.80 -3.26
N VAL A 56 -4.35 4.61 -3.96
CA VAL A 56 -3.01 4.92 -3.47
C VAL A 56 -2.19 5.64 -4.53
N GLU A 57 -1.24 6.45 -4.08
CA GLU A 57 -0.13 6.92 -4.90
C GLU A 57 1.09 6.05 -4.61
N LEU A 58 1.82 5.70 -5.66
CA LEU A 58 3.05 4.91 -5.58
C LEU A 58 4.22 5.71 -6.13
N GLU A 59 5.25 5.85 -5.30
CA GLU A 59 6.55 6.33 -5.73
C GLU A 59 7.52 5.15 -5.74
N LYS A 60 8.06 4.85 -6.93
CA LYS A 60 9.06 3.80 -7.11
C LYS A 60 10.44 4.34 -6.75
N VAL A 61 11.10 3.69 -5.79
CA VAL A 61 12.46 4.02 -5.36
C VAL A 61 13.39 2.88 -5.73
N ASP A 62 14.27 3.11 -6.69
CA ASP A 62 15.32 2.15 -7.05
C ASP A 62 16.49 2.30 -6.07
N ALA A 63 16.66 1.33 -5.17
CA ALA A 63 17.77 1.27 -4.23
C ALA A 63 18.82 0.23 -4.67
N LEU A 64 20.05 0.35 -4.16
CA LEU A 64 21.10 -0.65 -4.37
C LEU A 64 20.70 -2.06 -3.91
N SER A 65 19.75 -2.15 -2.98
CA SER A 65 19.19 -3.41 -2.46
C SER A 65 18.00 -3.95 -3.27
N GLY A 66 17.57 -3.26 -4.33
CA GLY A 66 16.39 -3.60 -5.14
C GLY A 66 15.36 -2.46 -5.22
N THR A 67 14.28 -2.71 -5.96
CA THR A 67 13.14 -1.80 -6.08
C THR A 67 12.33 -1.77 -4.78
N ARG A 68 11.95 -0.58 -4.32
CA ARG A 68 10.97 -0.37 -3.25
C ARG A 68 9.85 0.52 -3.74
N TYR A 69 8.68 0.40 -3.12
CA TYR A 69 7.58 1.33 -3.32
C TYR A 69 7.27 2.07 -2.04
N LEU A 70 7.20 3.39 -2.17
CA LEU A 70 6.66 4.31 -1.19
C LEU A 70 5.18 4.52 -1.52
N VAL A 71 4.32 4.34 -0.53
CA VAL A 71 2.87 4.29 -0.70
C VAL A 71 2.21 5.37 0.14
N SER A 72 1.33 6.15 -0.47
CA SER A 72 0.47 7.10 0.22
C SER A 72 -0.99 6.87 -0.12
N LEU A 73 -1.89 6.90 0.87
CA LEU A 73 -3.33 6.84 0.62
C LEU A 73 -3.82 8.14 -0.02
N THR A 74 -4.60 8.03 -1.10
CA THR A 74 -5.37 9.15 -1.63
C THR A 74 -6.60 9.41 -0.76
N GLU A 75 -7.32 10.52 -0.99
CA GLU A 75 -8.62 10.76 -0.35
C GLU A 75 -9.62 9.60 -0.61
N ILE A 76 -9.59 9.02 -1.82
CA ILE A 76 -10.42 7.86 -2.18
C ILE A 76 -9.99 6.62 -1.39
N GLY A 77 -8.68 6.40 -1.25
CA GLY A 77 -8.10 5.35 -0.42
C GLY A 77 -8.56 5.43 1.03
N GLN A 78 -8.45 6.62 1.62
CA GLN A 78 -8.84 6.86 3.01
C GLN A 78 -10.35 6.64 3.23
N ALA A 79 -11.19 7.01 2.26
CA ALA A 79 -12.64 6.81 2.34
C ALA A 79 -13.09 5.36 2.08
N ALA A 80 -12.22 4.52 1.53
CA ALA A 80 -12.52 3.14 1.16
C ALA A 80 -12.21 2.10 2.25
N VAL A 81 -11.56 2.52 3.35
CA VAL A 81 -11.21 1.68 4.51
C VAL A 81 -12.36 1.62 5.51
#